data_AF-B9URN3-F1
#
_entry.id   AF-B9URN3-F1
#
_cell.length_a   1.000
_cell.length_b   1.000
_cell.length_c   1.000
_cell.angle_alpha   90.00
_cell.angle_beta   90.00
_cell.angle_gamma   90.00
#
_symmetry.space_group_name_H-M   'P 1'
#
loop_
_entity.id
_entity.type
_entity.pdbx_description
1 polymer ?
#
loop_
_entity_poly.entity_id
_entity_poly.type
_entity_poly.pdbx_seq_one_letter_code
_entity_poly.pdbx_strand_id
1 'polypeptide(L)'
;RCANWDVWCDAKEAPDFENIANALIPQHGEGDPFWVDSARTIFSSAAYRMSQDNKPCSTARLLSLILTSEIETLGNFLQGTESAALVSKDIKKTAISIKSVLATYIKSLRFLDGLDEKDANGELKRKPFSITDWVLDDKQRGFLFLSSNAQQHASLRPLISTWLAIASNAILGLNPDDDRR
;
A
#
# COMPACT_ATOMS: atom_id res chain seq x y z
N ARG A 1 1.15 -9.03 18.32
CA ARG A 1 1.79 -9.61 17.11
C ARG A 1 0.98 -9.16 15.92
N CYS A 2 1.61 -8.70 14.83
CA CYS A 2 0.91 -8.33 13.59
C CYS A 2 0.86 -9.54 12.63
N ALA A 3 -0.22 -9.70 11.87
CA ALA A 3 -0.29 -10.68 10.80
C ALA A 3 0.65 -10.28 9.65
N ASN A 4 1.13 -11.24 8.84
CA ASN A 4 2.02 -10.93 7.73
C ASN A 4 1.22 -10.37 6.55
N TRP A 5 0.99 -9.06 6.60
CA TRP A 5 0.30 -8.31 5.56
C TRP A 5 1.29 -7.47 4.77
N ASP A 6 1.14 -7.47 3.45
CA ASP A 6 1.71 -6.49 2.54
C ASP A 6 0.66 -6.01 1.53
N VAL A 7 1.00 -5.01 0.72
CA VAL A 7 0.08 -4.41 -0.25
C VAL A 7 -0.47 -5.44 -1.25
N TRP A 8 0.34 -6.43 -1.64
CA TRP A 8 -0.03 -7.42 -2.66
C TRP A 8 -0.88 -8.56 -2.10
N CYS A 9 -1.01 -8.67 -0.78
CA CYS A 9 -1.98 -9.56 -0.16
C CYS A 9 -3.41 -9.18 -0.58
N ASP A 10 -3.72 -7.88 -0.62
CA ASP A 10 -5.08 -7.36 -0.89
C ASP A 10 -5.24 -6.60 -2.21
N ALA A 11 -4.18 -6.42 -3.00
CA ALA A 11 -4.26 -5.84 -4.34
C ALA A 11 -3.72 -6.80 -5.41
N LYS A 12 -4.55 -7.05 -6.44
CA LYS A 12 -4.23 -7.94 -7.57
C LYS A 12 -4.21 -7.17 -8.89
N GLU A 13 -5.21 -6.33 -9.10
CA GLU A 13 -5.39 -5.54 -10.31
C GLU A 13 -5.17 -4.05 -10.07
N ALA A 14 -4.92 -3.28 -11.13
CA ALA A 14 -4.63 -1.84 -11.03
C ALA A 14 -5.62 -1.05 -10.13
N PRO A 15 -6.96 -1.25 -10.22
CA PRO A 15 -7.91 -0.55 -9.35
C PRO A 15 -7.73 -0.85 -7.85
N ASP A 16 -7.24 -2.04 -7.49
CA ASP A 16 -7.00 -2.38 -6.08
C ASP A 16 -5.85 -1.54 -5.52
N PHE A 17 -4.79 -1.34 -6.30
CA PHE A 17 -3.66 -0.48 -5.92
C PHE A 17 -4.08 0.98 -5.81
N GLU A 18 -4.99 1.45 -6.67
CA GLU A 18 -5.60 2.79 -6.56
C GLU A 18 -6.42 2.94 -5.28
N ASN A 19 -7.25 1.94 -4.94
CA ASN A 19 -8.02 1.92 -3.71
C ASN A 19 -7.12 1.98 -2.47
N ILE A 20 -6.04 1.19 -2.46
CA ILE A 20 -5.04 1.26 -1.39
C ILE A 20 -4.36 2.64 -1.37
N ALA A 21 -3.99 3.21 -2.52
CA ALA A 21 -3.38 4.54 -2.59
C ALA A 21 -4.28 5.62 -1.98
N ASN A 22 -5.58 5.59 -2.31
CA ASN A 22 -6.58 6.53 -1.81
C ASN A 22 -6.74 6.49 -0.30
N ALA A 23 -6.71 5.29 0.28
CA ALA A 23 -6.82 5.10 1.73
C ALA A 23 -5.50 5.42 2.47
N LEU A 24 -4.36 5.08 1.87
CA LEU A 24 -3.04 5.29 2.44
C LEU A 24 -2.62 6.76 2.41
N ILE A 25 -3.02 7.51 1.37
CA ILE A 25 -2.66 8.91 1.16
C ILE A 25 -3.96 9.72 1.24
N PRO A 26 -4.31 10.29 2.41
CA PRO A 26 -5.54 11.03 2.56
C PRO A 26 -5.50 12.36 1.80
N GLN A 27 -6.65 12.80 1.30
CA GLN A 27 -6.81 14.16 0.81
C GLN A 27 -6.84 15.14 2.00
N HIS A 28 -6.09 16.24 1.93
CA HIS A 28 -6.01 17.21 3.03
C HIS A 28 -6.58 18.56 2.59
N GLY A 29 -7.69 18.97 3.22
CA GLY A 29 -8.23 20.35 3.18
C GLY A 29 -8.45 20.92 1.77
N GLU A 30 -8.31 22.25 1.65
CA GLU A 30 -8.47 23.01 0.40
C GLU A 30 -7.17 23.15 -0.42
N GLY A 31 -6.16 22.31 -0.14
CA GLY A 31 -4.92 22.30 -0.93
C GLY A 31 -5.15 21.82 -2.36
N ASP A 32 -4.24 22.18 -3.26
CA ASP A 32 -4.29 21.72 -4.64
C ASP A 32 -4.26 20.17 -4.70
N PRO A 33 -5.31 19.52 -5.26
CA PRO A 33 -5.41 18.07 -5.32
C PRO A 33 -4.27 17.42 -6.11
N PHE A 34 -3.66 18.17 -7.04
CA PHE A 34 -2.58 17.71 -7.90
C PHE A 34 -1.48 16.95 -7.13
N TRP A 35 -1.06 17.46 -5.97
CA TRP A 35 0.05 16.88 -5.21
C TRP A 35 -0.28 15.51 -4.62
N VAL A 36 -1.49 15.38 -4.08
CA VAL A 36 -1.95 14.14 -3.45
C VAL A 36 -2.29 13.12 -4.53
N ASP A 37 -2.99 13.53 -5.58
CA ASP A 37 -3.37 12.64 -6.67
C ASP A 37 -2.15 12.14 -7.43
N SER A 38 -1.17 13.01 -7.71
CA SER A 38 0.11 12.58 -8.30
C SER A 38 0.85 11.58 -7.40
N ALA A 39 0.83 11.78 -6.08
CA ALA A 39 1.45 10.85 -5.14
C ALA A 39 0.74 9.48 -5.17
N ARG A 40 -0.60 9.47 -5.20
CA ARG A 40 -1.40 8.25 -5.32
C ARG A 40 -1.11 7.51 -6.62
N THR A 41 -1.10 8.21 -7.74
CA THR A 41 -0.79 7.62 -9.07
C THR A 41 0.62 7.02 -9.12
N ILE A 42 1.62 7.67 -8.54
CA ILE A 42 2.98 7.11 -8.45
C ILE A 42 2.99 5.85 -7.58
N PHE A 43 2.32 5.87 -6.43
CA PHE A 43 2.25 4.69 -5.55
C PHE A 43 1.58 3.51 -6.24
N SER A 44 0.39 3.71 -6.79
CA SER A 44 -0.40 2.65 -7.42
C SER A 44 0.36 2.07 -8.62
N SER A 45 0.90 2.93 -9.49
CA SER A 45 1.71 2.51 -10.64
C SER A 45 2.96 1.75 -10.22
N ALA A 46 3.68 2.19 -9.18
CA ALA A 46 4.89 1.53 -8.71
C ALA A 46 4.59 0.16 -8.10
N ALA A 47 3.58 0.06 -7.24
CA ALA A 47 3.20 -1.18 -6.59
C ALA A 47 2.62 -2.20 -7.58
N TYR A 48 1.77 -1.75 -8.52
CA TYR A 48 1.22 -2.59 -9.57
C TYR A 48 2.31 -3.08 -10.52
N ARG A 49 3.18 -2.19 -11.02
CA ARG A 49 4.27 -2.63 -11.90
C ARG A 49 5.23 -3.59 -11.21
N MET A 50 5.44 -3.43 -9.91
CA MET A 50 6.25 -4.37 -9.12
C MET A 50 5.64 -5.78 -9.04
N SER A 51 4.32 -5.93 -9.18
CA SER A 51 3.68 -7.25 -9.29
C SER A 51 3.90 -7.92 -10.64
N GLN A 52 4.29 -7.14 -11.67
CA GLN A 52 4.46 -7.62 -13.05
C GLN A 52 5.92 -7.93 -13.43
N ASP A 53 6.92 -7.56 -12.61
CA ASP A 53 8.32 -7.55 -13.04
C ASP A 53 9.13 -8.83 -12.73
N ASN A 54 8.45 -9.97 -12.52
CA ASN A 54 9.03 -11.29 -12.24
C ASN A 54 10.01 -11.36 -11.06
N LYS A 55 10.05 -10.34 -10.21
CA LYS A 55 10.83 -10.33 -8.97
C LYS A 55 9.89 -10.37 -7.77
N PRO A 56 10.35 -10.87 -6.61
CA PRO A 56 9.54 -10.85 -5.40
C PRO A 56 9.08 -9.42 -5.09
N CYS A 57 7.79 -9.30 -4.80
CA CYS A 57 7.24 -8.11 -4.20
C CYS A 57 7.65 -8.06 -2.73
N SER A 58 8.05 -6.88 -2.26
CA SER A 58 8.24 -6.66 -0.83
C SER A 58 8.09 -5.19 -0.49
N THR A 59 7.61 -4.92 0.72
CA THR A 59 7.48 -3.57 1.24
C THR A 59 8.82 -2.85 1.26
N ALA A 60 9.91 -3.54 1.62
CA ALA A 60 11.27 -2.99 1.61
C ALA A 60 11.70 -2.52 0.20
N ARG A 61 11.40 -3.32 -0.84
CA ARG A 61 11.71 -3.00 -2.22
C ARG A 61 10.92 -1.79 -2.72
N LEU A 62 9.62 -1.73 -2.41
CA LEU A 62 8.77 -0.60 -2.76
C LEU A 62 9.23 0.69 -2.08
N LEU A 63 9.55 0.62 -0.78
CA LEU A 63 10.07 1.74 -0.01
C LEU A 63 11.42 2.23 -0.54
N SER A 64 12.33 1.30 -0.89
CA SER A 64 13.63 1.63 -1.48
C SER A 64 13.46 2.36 -2.81
N LEU A 65 12.59 1.85 -3.69
CA LEU A 65 12.28 2.47 -4.96
C LEU A 65 11.68 3.88 -4.79
N ILE A 66 10.65 4.03 -3.95
CA ILE A 66 9.93 5.29 -3.83
C ILE A 66 10.73 6.33 -3.03
N LEU A 67 11.26 5.95 -1.86
CA LEU A 67 11.81 6.89 -0.88
C LEU A 67 13.30 7.14 -1.12
N THR A 68 14.06 6.09 -1.43
CA THR A 68 15.53 6.15 -1.39
C THR A 68 16.16 6.28 -2.77
N SER A 69 15.55 5.73 -3.82
CA SER A 69 16.11 5.79 -5.16
C SER A 69 16.14 7.21 -5.74
N GLU A 70 17.07 7.44 -6.67
CA GLU A 70 17.08 8.67 -7.45
C GLU A 70 15.83 8.77 -8.31
N ILE A 71 15.41 10.00 -8.60
CA ILE A 71 14.18 10.23 -9.36
C ILE A 71 14.23 9.61 -10.75
N GLU A 72 15.42 9.53 -11.35
CA GLU A 72 15.65 8.87 -12.64
C GLU A 72 15.45 7.36 -12.56
N THR A 73 15.83 6.73 -11.44
CA THR A 73 15.58 5.30 -11.21
C THR A 73 14.09 5.03 -11.10
N LEU A 74 13.37 5.86 -10.33
CA LEU A 74 11.91 5.78 -10.22
C LEU A 74 11.23 6.03 -11.58
N GLY A 75 11.70 7.03 -12.35
CA GLY A 75 11.19 7.34 -13.69
C GLY A 75 11.40 6.21 -14.69
N ASN A 76 12.60 5.62 -14.71
CA ASN A 76 12.88 4.45 -15.55
C ASN A 76 12.03 3.25 -15.15
N PHE A 77 11.85 3.03 -13.84
CA PHE A 77 10.96 1.98 -13.36
C PHE A 77 9.53 2.21 -13.83
N LEU A 78 9.03 3.45 -13.80
CA LEU A 78 7.65 3.79 -14.17
C LEU A 78 7.44 4.05 -15.68
N GLN A 79 8.46 3.87 -16.51
CA GLN A 79 8.39 4.16 -17.94
C GLN A 79 7.29 3.34 -18.64
N GLY A 80 6.41 4.01 -19.38
CA GLY A 80 5.27 3.38 -20.05
C GLY A 80 4.03 3.20 -19.16
N THR A 81 4.05 3.74 -17.93
CA THR A 81 2.85 3.94 -17.11
C THR A 81 2.38 5.39 -17.21
N GLU A 82 1.13 5.64 -16.81
CA GLU A 82 0.56 6.99 -16.66
C GLU A 82 1.35 7.89 -15.70
N SER A 83 2.03 7.31 -14.71
CA SER A 83 2.82 8.04 -13.73
C SER A 83 4.19 8.52 -14.24
N ALA A 84 4.63 8.06 -15.42
CA ALA A 84 5.97 8.36 -15.94
C ALA A 84 6.25 9.87 -16.08
N ALA A 85 5.24 10.64 -16.51
CA ALA A 85 5.35 12.08 -16.65
C ALA A 85 5.56 12.78 -15.31
N LEU A 86 4.99 12.26 -14.21
CA LEU A 86 5.03 12.84 -12.86
C LEU A 86 6.41 12.73 -12.20
N VAL A 87 7.25 11.83 -12.71
CA VAL A 87 8.62 11.58 -12.22
C VAL A 87 9.69 11.87 -13.27
N SER A 88 9.33 12.57 -14.35
CA SER A 88 10.28 12.94 -15.40
C SER A 88 11.37 13.88 -14.88
N LYS A 89 12.59 13.69 -15.39
CA LYS A 89 13.74 14.58 -15.15
C LYS A 89 13.48 16.01 -15.60
N ASP A 90 12.60 16.22 -16.58
CA ASP A 90 12.26 17.54 -17.11
C ASP A 90 11.45 18.38 -16.11
N ILE A 91 10.80 17.74 -15.14
CA ILE A 91 10.00 18.37 -14.08
C ILE A 91 10.57 18.12 -12.68
N LYS A 92 11.90 18.05 -12.55
CA LYS A 92 12.61 17.62 -11.33
C LYS A 92 12.11 18.27 -10.02
N LYS A 93 11.86 19.58 -10.00
CA LYS A 93 11.35 20.28 -8.79
C LYS A 93 9.96 19.80 -8.40
N THR A 94 9.03 19.74 -9.36
CA THR A 94 7.66 19.25 -9.16
C THR A 94 7.68 17.80 -8.68
N ALA A 95 8.49 16.95 -9.32
CA ALA A 95 8.62 15.54 -8.99
C ALA A 95 9.18 15.33 -7.57
N ILE A 96 10.13 16.16 -7.12
CA ILE A 96 10.61 16.18 -5.72
C ILE A 96 9.49 16.56 -4.74
N SER A 97 8.65 17.54 -5.07
CA SER A 97 7.50 17.93 -4.23
C SER A 97 6.48 16.79 -4.12
N ILE A 98 6.12 16.15 -5.24
CA ILE A 98 5.22 14.99 -5.24
C ILE A 98 5.80 13.85 -4.40
N LYS A 99 7.10 13.53 -4.58
CA LYS A 99 7.80 12.51 -3.78
C LYS A 99 7.82 12.85 -2.28
N SER A 100 7.81 14.13 -1.91
CA SER A 100 7.75 14.55 -0.50
C SER A 100 6.37 14.30 0.12
N VAL A 101 5.29 14.56 -0.62
CA VAL A 101 3.93 14.18 -0.21
C VAL A 101 3.83 12.67 -0.06
N LEU A 102 4.30 11.94 -1.06
CA LEU A 102 4.34 10.48 -1.08
C LEU A 102 5.09 9.90 0.13
N ALA A 103 6.28 10.43 0.44
CA ALA A 103 7.10 9.99 1.56
C ALA A 103 6.45 10.23 2.93
N THR A 104 5.58 11.23 3.04
CA THR A 104 4.90 11.57 4.30
C THR A 104 4.01 10.43 4.79
N TYR A 105 3.32 9.74 3.88
CA TYR A 105 2.37 8.68 4.23
C TYR A 105 2.97 7.28 4.10
N ILE A 106 3.74 7.04 3.05
CA ILE A 106 4.27 5.69 2.75
C ILE A 106 5.28 5.20 3.79
N LYS A 107 5.92 6.10 4.54
CA LYS A 107 6.80 5.70 5.65
C LYS A 107 6.10 4.82 6.70
N SER A 108 4.77 4.88 6.80
CA SER A 108 3.98 3.99 7.66
C SER A 108 4.10 2.51 7.26
N LEU A 109 4.40 2.19 6.00
CA LEU A 109 4.65 0.81 5.58
C LEU A 109 5.92 0.23 6.20
N ARG A 110 6.84 1.05 6.75
CA ARG A 110 8.01 0.56 7.50
C ARG A 110 7.64 -0.23 8.75
N PHE A 111 6.43 -0.05 9.28
CA PHE A 111 5.94 -0.84 10.42
C PHE A 111 5.59 -2.29 10.04
N LEU A 112 5.66 -2.64 8.75
CA LEU A 112 5.51 -4.00 8.23
C LEU A 112 6.86 -4.75 8.16
N ASP A 113 7.96 -4.12 8.55
CA ASP A 113 9.29 -4.73 8.50
C ASP A 113 9.37 -6.00 9.35
N GLY A 114 10.04 -7.02 8.81
CA GLY A 114 10.20 -8.33 9.45
C GLY A 114 8.93 -9.19 9.49
N LEU A 115 7.83 -8.78 8.84
CA LEU A 115 6.64 -9.63 8.71
C LEU A 115 6.86 -10.79 7.73
N ASP A 116 7.66 -10.55 6.69
CA ASP A 116 8.10 -11.48 5.65
C ASP A 116 9.36 -12.27 6.03
N GLU A 117 9.74 -12.26 7.32
CA GLU A 117 10.91 -12.98 7.81
C GLU A 117 10.81 -14.48 7.52
N LYS A 118 11.91 -15.04 6.99
CA LYS A 118 12.04 -16.45 6.67
C LYS A 118 12.78 -17.22 7.76
N ASP A 119 12.46 -18.49 7.93
CA ASP A 119 13.19 -19.40 8.79
C ASP A 119 14.48 -19.90 8.11
N ALA A 120 15.21 -20.79 8.79
CA ALA A 120 16.46 -21.35 8.29
C ALA A 120 16.29 -22.18 6.99
N ASN A 121 15.07 -22.62 6.68
CA ASN A 121 14.73 -23.39 5.48
C ASN A 121 14.25 -22.48 4.33
N GLY A 122 14.14 -21.17 4.58
CA GLY A 122 13.65 -20.20 3.60
C GLY A 122 12.13 -20.09 3.52
N GLU A 123 11.40 -20.70 4.46
CA GLU A 123 9.93 -20.60 4.55
C GLU A 123 9.52 -19.38 5.36
N LEU A 124 8.40 -18.74 5.00
CA LEU A 124 7.90 -17.60 5.76
C LEU A 124 7.50 -18.04 7.17
N LYS A 125 8.07 -17.38 8.19
CA LYS A 125 7.71 -17.62 9.61
C LYS A 125 6.24 -17.32 9.90
N ARG A 126 5.60 -16.50 9.05
CA ARG A 126 4.20 -16.12 9.13
C ARG A 126 3.57 -16.24 7.75
N LYS A 127 2.47 -16.98 7.65
CA LYS A 127 1.71 -17.06 6.40
C LYS A 127 1.22 -15.67 5.99
N PRO A 128 1.27 -15.33 4.69
CA PRO A 128 0.65 -14.12 4.18
C PRO A 128 -0.82 -14.03 4.61
N PHE A 129 -1.27 -12.82 4.89
CA PHE A 129 -2.62 -12.54 5.39
C PHE A 129 -3.26 -11.47 4.51
N SER A 130 -4.38 -11.81 3.88
CA SER A 130 -5.26 -10.88 3.18
C SER A 130 -6.46 -10.55 4.06
N ILE A 131 -6.75 -9.26 4.19
CA ILE A 131 -7.94 -8.79 4.90
C ILE A 131 -9.20 -9.12 4.08
N THR A 132 -9.14 -8.94 2.76
CA THR A 132 -10.24 -9.26 1.84
C THR A 132 -10.60 -10.74 1.92
N ASP A 133 -9.63 -11.64 1.77
CA ASP A 133 -9.88 -13.09 1.84
C ASP A 133 -10.42 -13.49 3.23
N TRP A 134 -9.94 -12.86 4.30
CA TRP A 134 -10.44 -13.12 5.65
C TRP A 134 -11.89 -12.65 5.86
N VAL A 135 -12.26 -11.49 5.30
CA VAL A 135 -13.62 -10.95 5.36
C VAL A 135 -14.61 -11.77 4.52
N LEU A 136 -14.17 -12.24 3.35
CA LEU A 136 -15.03 -12.97 2.41
C LEU A 136 -15.21 -14.46 2.78
N ASP A 137 -14.36 -15.02 3.63
CA ASP A 137 -14.46 -16.42 4.06
C ASP A 137 -15.44 -16.59 5.23
N ASP A 138 -16.67 -17.01 4.92
CA ASP A 138 -17.74 -17.29 5.90
C ASP A 138 -17.37 -18.35 6.96
N LYS A 139 -16.28 -19.11 6.77
CA LYS A 139 -15.77 -20.06 7.77
C LYS A 139 -14.87 -19.39 8.80
N GLN A 140 -14.33 -18.20 8.51
CA GLN A 140 -13.53 -17.45 9.48
C GLN A 140 -14.43 -16.98 10.61
N ARG A 141 -13.99 -17.24 11.84
CA ARG A 141 -14.64 -16.75 13.05
C ARG A 141 -13.62 -16.03 13.90
N GLY A 142 -13.93 -14.80 14.29
CA GLY A 142 -13.08 -14.04 15.20
C GLY A 142 -13.15 -12.54 14.96
N PHE A 143 -12.25 -11.82 15.62
CA PHE A 143 -12.11 -10.37 15.51
C PHE A 143 -10.73 -10.02 14.97
N LEU A 144 -10.67 -9.10 14.02
CA LEU A 144 -9.44 -8.45 13.61
C LEU A 144 -9.17 -7.27 14.55
N PHE A 145 -8.10 -7.34 15.33
CA PHE A 145 -7.71 -6.27 16.26
C PHE A 145 -6.73 -5.30 15.60
N LEU A 146 -7.19 -4.08 15.31
CA LEU A 146 -6.34 -2.98 14.84
C LEU A 146 -5.84 -2.16 16.03
N SER A 147 -4.72 -2.57 16.60
CA SER A 147 -4.12 -1.91 17.77
C SER A 147 -2.98 -0.97 17.39
N SER A 148 -2.87 0.17 18.06
CA SER A 148 -1.70 1.05 18.04
C SER A 148 -1.41 1.57 19.44
N ASN A 149 -0.14 1.75 19.81
CA ASN A 149 0.18 2.51 21.01
C ASN A 149 0.02 4.02 20.74
N ALA A 150 -0.28 4.80 21.78
CA ALA A 150 -0.54 6.24 21.64
C ALA A 150 0.65 7.02 21.05
N GLN A 151 1.88 6.57 21.30
CA GLN A 151 3.11 7.22 20.85
C GLN A 151 3.34 7.07 19.34
N GLN A 152 2.91 5.96 18.74
CA GLN A 152 3.08 5.66 17.32
C GLN A 152 1.80 5.85 16.50
N HIS A 153 0.67 6.15 17.16
CA HIS A 153 -0.64 6.27 16.52
C HIS A 153 -0.62 7.20 15.30
N ALA A 154 -0.02 8.38 15.42
CA ALA A 154 0.07 9.33 14.32
C ALA A 154 0.83 8.78 13.10
N SER A 155 1.86 7.94 13.33
CA SER A 155 2.66 7.34 12.25
C SER A 155 2.01 6.09 11.64
N LEU A 156 1.17 5.40 12.40
CA LEU A 156 0.42 4.22 11.96
C LEU A 156 -0.93 4.55 11.32
N ARG A 157 -1.46 5.77 11.54
CA ARG A 157 -2.77 6.19 11.05
C ARG A 157 -3.00 5.87 9.56
N PRO A 158 -2.07 6.16 8.62
CA PRO A 158 -2.27 5.82 7.21
C PRO A 158 -2.49 4.32 6.97
N LEU A 159 -1.72 3.48 7.66
CA LEU A 159 -1.81 2.03 7.54
C LEU A 159 -3.11 1.48 8.14
N ILE A 160 -3.52 1.99 9.30
CA ILE A 160 -4.81 1.63 9.93
C ILE A 160 -5.98 2.04 9.04
N SER A 161 -5.96 3.26 8.49
CA SER A 161 -6.97 3.72 7.52
C SER A 161 -7.03 2.82 6.29
N THR A 162 -5.88 2.37 5.81
CA THR A 162 -5.79 1.43 4.67
C THR A 162 -6.47 0.10 4.99
N TRP A 163 -6.15 -0.51 6.13
CA TRP A 163 -6.78 -1.78 6.53
C TRP A 163 -8.29 -1.67 6.73
N LEU A 164 -8.76 -0.55 7.30
CA LEU A 164 -10.20 -0.29 7.43
C LEU A 164 -10.89 -0.12 6.07
N ALA A 165 -10.25 0.56 5.12
CA ALA A 165 -10.79 0.73 3.78
C ALA A 165 -10.86 -0.61 3.02
N ILE A 166 -9.82 -1.45 3.13
CA ILE A 166 -9.80 -2.80 2.54
C ILE A 166 -10.95 -3.63 3.11
N ALA A 167 -11.08 -3.68 4.44
CA ALA A 167 -12.17 -4.41 5.09
C ALA A 167 -13.56 -3.90 4.65
N SER A 168 -13.74 -2.58 4.59
CA SER A 168 -15.00 -1.95 4.17
C SER A 168 -15.35 -2.31 2.72
N ASN A 169 -14.38 -2.24 1.82
CA ASN A 169 -14.57 -2.60 0.40
C ASN A 169 -14.90 -4.08 0.23
N ALA A 170 -14.23 -4.96 0.99
CA ALA A 170 -14.52 -6.39 0.98
C ALA A 170 -15.95 -6.69 1.46
N ILE A 171 -16.42 -6.03 2.53
CA ILE A 171 -17.80 -6.15 3.03
C ILE A 171 -18.80 -5.69 1.96
N LEU A 172 -18.54 -4.58 1.28
CA LEU A 172 -19.41 -4.07 0.21
C LEU A 172 -19.46 -4.98 -1.02
N GLY A 173 -18.46 -5.83 -1.21
CA GLY A 173 -18.40 -6.83 -2.28
C GLY A 173 -19.14 -8.14 -1.96
N LEU A 174 -19.64 -8.32 -0.73
CA LEU A 174 -20.38 -9.52 -0.35
C LEU A 174 -21.75 -9.58 -1.01
N ASN A 175 -22.12 -10.79 -1.46
CA ASN A 175 -23.50 -11.04 -1.87
C ASN A 175 -24.43 -11.04 -0.64
N PRO A 176 -25.70 -10.60 -0.80
CA PRO A 176 -26.70 -10.73 0.25
C PRO A 176 -26.82 -12.17 0.73
N ASP A 177 -26.79 -12.35 2.04
CA ASP A 177 -26.97 -13.64 2.71
C ASP A 177 -27.72 -13.39 4.01
N ASP A 178 -28.97 -13.87 4.10
CA ASP A 178 -29.84 -13.66 5.26
C ASP A 178 -29.39 -14.45 6.50
N ASP A 179 -28.50 -15.45 6.33
CA ASP A 179 -27.92 -16.24 7.41
C ASP A 179 -26.57 -15.67 7.91
N ARG A 180 -25.99 -14.69 7.20
CA ARG A 180 -24.74 -14.01 7.61
C ARG A 180 -25.04 -13.04 8.76
N ARG A 181 -24.41 -13.29 9.92
CA ARG A 181 -24.59 -12.53 11.17
C ARG A 181 -23.70 -11.30 11.26
#